data_AF-A0A382XSL9-F1
#
_entry.id   AF-A0A382XSL9-F1
#
_cell.length_a   1.000
_cell.length_b   1.000
_cell.length_c   1.000
_cell.angle_alpha   90.00
_cell.angle_beta   90.00
_cell.angle_gamma   90.00
#
_symmetry.space_group_name_H-M   'P 1'
#
loop_
_entity.id
_entity.type
_entity.pdbx_description
1 polymer ?
#
loop_
_entity_poly.entity_id
_entity_poly.type
_entity_poly.pdbx_seq_one_letter_code
_entity_poly.pdbx_strand_id
1 'polypeptide(L)'
;MESMKERLSITKDWLPRYTGMEIDEFGDYILLTNFSDYLIRFAEMFDCDIKGQRRPMQAATNAAGLTIINFGIGSPNAAIIMDLLSARNPKGVLFLGKCGGLKVSSEIGHLILPIAAIRGEGTSDDYFSPEIPALPSFKLHKFVSEKVVEKNLEYRTGVIYTTNRRVWEHDEVFKNKLKETTAIAIDMETATVF
;
A
#
# COMPACT_ATOMS: atom_id res chain seq x y z
N MET A 1 11.62 20.46 15.08
CA MET A 1 11.71 19.52 16.23
C MET A 1 10.41 19.49 17.03
N GLU A 2 9.76 20.64 17.27
CA GLU A 2 8.46 20.73 17.95
C GLU A 2 7.30 20.19 17.10
N SER A 3 7.21 20.58 15.83
CA SER A 3 6.24 20.04 14.86
C SER A 3 6.32 18.50 14.69
N MET A 4 7.51 17.90 14.77
CA MET A 4 7.64 16.43 14.70
C MET A 4 7.10 15.75 15.97
N LYS A 5 7.28 16.36 17.15
CA LYS A 5 6.72 15.84 18.40
C LYS A 5 5.20 15.96 18.39
N GLU A 6 4.67 17.05 17.85
CA GLU A 6 3.24 17.25 17.65
C GLU A 6 2.64 16.21 16.68
N ARG A 7 3.28 15.99 15.52
CA ARG A 7 2.88 14.93 14.58
C ARG A 7 2.86 13.55 15.24
N LEU A 8 3.90 13.21 15.99
CA LEU A 8 3.95 11.93 16.70
C LEU A 8 2.84 11.82 17.76
N SER A 9 2.51 12.91 18.46
CA SER A 9 1.40 12.95 19.40
C SER A 9 0.05 12.70 18.72
N ILE A 10 -0.19 13.34 17.58
CA ILE A 10 -1.42 13.16 16.79
C ILE A 10 -1.55 11.71 16.31
N THR A 11 -0.49 11.17 15.71
CA THR A 11 -0.49 9.80 15.19
C THR A 11 -0.68 8.75 16.28
N LYS A 12 -0.10 8.94 17.48
CA LYS A 12 -0.34 8.08 18.64
C LYS A 12 -1.79 8.11 19.12
N ASP A 13 -2.44 9.26 19.09
CA ASP A 13 -3.86 9.38 19.46
C ASP A 13 -4.78 8.79 18.38
N TRP A 14 -4.44 8.97 17.11
CA TRP A 14 -5.32 8.62 15.99
C TRP A 14 -5.21 7.16 15.55
N LEU A 15 -4.04 6.54 15.63
CA LEU A 15 -3.85 5.15 15.16
C LEU A 15 -4.82 4.18 15.85
N PRO A 16 -5.00 4.18 17.19
CA PRO A 16 -5.99 3.33 17.85
C PRO A 16 -7.44 3.69 17.51
N ARG A 17 -7.73 4.96 17.18
CA ARG A 17 -9.08 5.40 16.79
C ARG A 17 -9.48 4.89 15.41
N TYR A 18 -8.54 4.89 14.47
CA TYR A 18 -8.75 4.38 13.11
C TYR A 18 -8.82 2.86 13.06
N THR A 19 -8.05 2.18 13.92
CA THR A 19 -7.88 0.73 13.85
C THR A 19 -8.59 -0.06 14.93
N GLY A 20 -8.97 0.58 16.04
CA GLY A 20 -9.49 -0.09 17.22
C GLY A 20 -8.49 -1.02 17.89
N MET A 21 -7.19 -0.86 17.60
CA MET A 21 -6.09 -1.66 18.13
C MET A 21 -5.08 -0.72 18.79
N GLU A 22 -4.61 -1.06 20.00
CA GLU A 22 -3.62 -0.26 20.70
C GLU A 22 -2.26 -0.33 20.02
N ILE A 23 -1.43 0.71 20.17
CA ILE A 23 -0.16 0.83 19.43
C ILE A 23 0.77 -0.36 19.69
N ASP A 24 0.82 -0.85 20.92
CA ASP A 24 1.70 -1.95 21.31
C ASP A 24 1.21 -3.33 20.82
N GLU A 25 -0.04 -3.43 20.34
CA GLU A 25 -0.57 -4.63 19.68
C GLU A 25 -0.11 -4.74 18.21
N PHE A 26 0.47 -3.68 17.63
CA PHE A 26 1.04 -3.75 16.28
C PHE A 26 2.39 -4.46 16.29
N GLY A 27 2.60 -5.32 15.30
CA GLY A 27 3.86 -5.96 15.01
C GLY A 27 4.92 -5.00 14.47
N ASP A 28 6.16 -5.50 14.38
CA ASP A 28 7.27 -4.76 13.79
C ASP A 28 7.20 -4.75 12.24
N TYR A 29 6.42 -5.64 11.65
CA TYR A 29 6.23 -5.75 10.20
C TYR A 29 4.74 -5.62 9.87
N ILE A 30 4.45 -4.82 8.85
CA ILE A 30 3.08 -4.47 8.47
C ILE A 30 2.79 -4.93 7.04
N LEU A 31 1.65 -5.59 6.86
CA LEU A 31 0.98 -5.78 5.59
C LEU A 31 -0.14 -4.74 5.48
N LEU A 32 -0.12 -3.95 4.43
CA LEU A 32 -1.26 -3.12 4.06
C LEU A 32 -2.09 -3.84 3.00
N THR A 33 -3.40 -3.67 3.04
CA THR A 33 -4.28 -4.12 1.96
C THR A 33 -5.49 -3.22 1.84
N ASN A 34 -6.17 -3.32 0.70
CA ASN A 34 -7.47 -2.72 0.44
C ASN A 34 -8.56 -3.80 0.20
N PHE A 35 -8.29 -5.06 0.57
CA PHE A 35 -9.21 -6.18 0.45
C PHE A 35 -9.56 -6.79 1.82
N SER A 36 -10.84 -6.75 2.19
CA SER A 36 -11.32 -7.38 3.43
C SER A 36 -11.09 -8.90 3.44
N ASP A 37 -11.14 -9.55 2.28
CA ASP A 37 -10.87 -11.00 2.14
C ASP A 37 -9.43 -11.36 2.57
N TYR A 38 -8.45 -10.50 2.29
CA TYR A 38 -7.06 -10.74 2.70
C TYR A 38 -6.91 -10.69 4.22
N LEU A 39 -7.59 -9.74 4.86
CA LEU A 39 -7.66 -9.63 6.33
C LEU A 39 -8.32 -10.86 6.96
N ILE A 40 -9.45 -11.32 6.41
CA ILE A 40 -10.16 -12.50 6.90
C ILE A 40 -9.29 -13.75 6.78
N ARG A 41 -8.70 -13.98 5.61
CA ARG A 41 -7.78 -15.12 5.39
C ARG A 41 -6.55 -15.06 6.27
N PHE A 42 -6.00 -13.87 6.51
CA PHE A 42 -4.88 -13.70 7.43
C PHE A 42 -5.28 -14.11 8.85
N ALA A 43 -6.42 -13.62 9.33
CA ALA A 43 -6.96 -13.94 10.65
C ALA A 43 -7.18 -15.44 10.84
N GLU A 44 -7.79 -16.10 9.85
CA GLU A 44 -8.00 -17.55 9.84
C GLU A 44 -6.68 -18.33 9.76
N MET A 45 -5.76 -17.92 8.90
CA MET A 45 -4.48 -18.60 8.69
C MET A 45 -3.58 -18.57 9.92
N PHE A 46 -3.62 -17.48 10.68
CA PHE A 46 -2.77 -17.27 11.85
C PHE A 46 -3.50 -17.40 13.19
N ASP A 47 -4.78 -17.78 13.17
CA ASP A 47 -5.64 -17.89 14.36
C ASP A 47 -5.56 -16.64 15.25
N CYS A 48 -5.89 -15.48 14.68
CA CYS A 48 -5.85 -14.20 15.39
C CYS A 48 -7.10 -13.35 15.17
N ASP A 49 -7.43 -12.53 16.17
CA ASP A 49 -8.66 -11.74 16.17
C ASP A 49 -8.55 -10.49 15.28
N ILE A 50 -9.58 -10.26 14.46
CA ILE A 50 -9.75 -8.98 13.75
C ILE A 50 -10.27 -7.93 14.73
N LYS A 51 -9.47 -6.90 14.95
CA LYS A 51 -9.82 -5.70 15.73
C LYS A 51 -10.47 -4.65 14.84
N GLY A 52 -11.24 -3.75 15.48
CA GLY A 52 -11.78 -2.58 14.80
C GLY A 52 -12.85 -2.85 13.75
N GLN A 53 -13.66 -3.92 13.86
CA GLN A 53 -14.70 -4.25 12.86
C GLN A 53 -15.66 -3.11 12.48
N ARG A 54 -15.85 -2.13 13.39
CA ARG A 54 -16.69 -0.92 13.17
C ARG A 54 -15.86 0.36 12.99
N ARG A 55 -14.55 0.24 12.85
CA ARG A 55 -13.61 1.34 12.63
C ARG A 55 -13.24 1.43 11.15
N PRO A 56 -12.70 2.57 10.68
CA PRO A 56 -12.34 2.73 9.28
C PRO A 56 -11.32 1.72 8.76
N MET A 57 -10.37 1.29 9.60
CA MET A 57 -9.23 0.46 9.16
C MET A 57 -9.09 -0.79 10.03
N GLN A 58 -9.68 -1.91 9.65
CA GLN A 58 -9.60 -3.12 10.47
C GLN A 58 -8.17 -3.69 10.44
N ALA A 59 -7.73 -4.27 11.56
CA ALA A 59 -6.39 -4.81 11.69
C ALA A 59 -6.38 -6.13 12.47
N ALA A 60 -5.36 -6.96 12.23
CA ALA A 60 -5.10 -8.18 12.98
C ALA A 60 -3.59 -8.38 13.10
N THR A 61 -3.11 -8.85 14.24
CA THR A 61 -1.70 -9.14 14.49
C THR A 61 -1.53 -10.61 14.88
N ASN A 62 -0.61 -11.31 14.24
CA ASN A 62 -0.29 -12.69 14.60
C ASN A 62 0.77 -12.76 15.72
N ALA A 63 0.95 -13.95 16.29
CA ALA A 63 1.92 -14.20 17.37
C ALA A 63 3.40 -13.95 16.97
N ALA A 64 3.71 -13.86 15.67
CA ALA A 64 5.06 -13.60 15.15
C ALA A 64 5.38 -12.11 14.98
N GLY A 65 4.45 -11.20 15.34
CA GLY A 65 4.65 -9.77 15.20
C GLY A 65 4.51 -9.26 13.75
N LEU A 66 3.65 -9.92 12.97
CA LEU A 66 3.18 -9.44 11.66
C LEU A 66 1.75 -8.92 11.82
N THR A 67 1.51 -7.67 11.45
CA THR A 67 0.16 -7.08 11.43
C THR A 67 -0.32 -6.91 10.00
N ILE A 68 -1.57 -7.24 9.73
CA ILE A 68 -2.26 -6.81 8.50
C ILE A 68 -3.25 -5.69 8.82
N ILE A 69 -3.33 -4.68 7.96
CA ILE A 69 -4.25 -3.55 8.09
C ILE A 69 -4.98 -3.39 6.76
N ASN A 70 -6.31 -3.47 6.81
CA ASN A 70 -7.15 -3.08 5.70
C ASN A 70 -7.41 -1.57 5.80
N PHE A 71 -6.75 -0.76 4.97
CA PHE A 71 -6.88 0.69 5.02
C PHE A 71 -7.95 1.25 4.05
N GLY A 72 -8.57 0.38 3.24
CA GLY A 72 -9.52 0.78 2.21
C GLY A 72 -8.85 1.29 0.93
N ILE A 73 -9.64 1.94 0.07
CA ILE A 73 -9.21 2.37 -1.27
C ILE A 73 -8.93 3.88 -1.28
N GLY A 74 -7.97 4.29 -2.11
CA GLY A 74 -7.68 5.67 -2.46
C GLY A 74 -6.45 6.23 -1.76
N SER A 75 -5.79 7.15 -2.45
CA SER A 75 -4.55 7.74 -1.96
C SER A 75 -4.65 8.52 -0.64
N PRO A 76 -5.76 9.19 -0.27
CA PRO A 76 -5.85 9.82 1.05
C PRO A 76 -5.78 8.79 2.18
N ASN A 77 -6.38 7.60 1.99
CA ASN A 77 -6.33 6.52 2.96
C ASN A 77 -4.93 5.88 3.03
N ALA A 78 -4.25 5.77 1.88
CA ALA A 78 -2.86 5.32 1.83
C ALA A 78 -1.91 6.27 2.58
N ALA A 79 -2.06 7.59 2.37
CA ALA A 79 -1.25 8.59 3.03
C ALA A 79 -1.47 8.60 4.56
N ILE A 80 -2.74 8.63 4.99
CA ILE A 80 -3.05 8.68 6.42
C ILE A 80 -2.56 7.42 7.15
N ILE A 81 -2.70 6.21 6.58
CA ILE A 81 -2.21 5.02 7.28
C ILE A 81 -0.68 5.04 7.40
N MET A 82 0.04 5.50 6.37
CA MET A 82 1.50 5.65 6.42
C MET A 82 1.93 6.68 7.48
N ASP A 83 1.21 7.81 7.60
CA ASP A 83 1.45 8.79 8.66
C ASP A 83 1.17 8.20 10.05
N LEU A 84 0.04 7.51 10.23
CA LEU A 84 -0.35 6.90 11.50
C LEU A 84 0.64 5.82 11.95
N LEU A 85 1.19 5.02 11.01
CA LEU A 85 2.20 4.01 11.31
C LEU A 85 3.51 4.60 11.85
N SER A 86 3.76 5.90 11.69
CA SER A 86 4.90 6.56 12.36
C SER A 86 4.82 6.50 13.89
N ALA A 87 3.63 6.29 14.47
CA ALA A 87 3.44 6.06 15.90
C ALA A 87 4.04 4.73 16.37
N ARG A 88 3.96 3.69 15.54
CA ARG A 88 4.54 2.37 15.81
C ARG A 88 6.00 2.25 15.36
N ASN A 89 6.36 3.02 14.32
CA ASN A 89 7.67 3.01 13.68
C ASN A 89 8.10 1.58 13.24
N PRO A 90 7.33 0.94 12.34
CA PRO A 90 7.61 -0.43 11.91
C PRO A 90 8.92 -0.56 11.13
N LYS A 91 9.50 -1.76 11.12
CA LYS A 91 10.72 -2.10 10.38
C LYS A 91 10.49 -2.31 8.88
N GLY A 92 9.25 -2.60 8.47
CA GLY A 92 8.89 -2.77 7.07
C GLY A 92 7.38 -2.76 6.87
N VAL A 93 6.96 -2.17 5.75
CA VAL A 93 5.56 -2.10 5.31
C VAL A 93 5.48 -2.64 3.89
N LEU A 94 4.63 -3.65 3.66
CA LEU A 94 4.40 -4.25 2.34
C LEU A 94 2.92 -4.11 1.97
N PHE A 95 2.63 -3.53 0.81
CA PHE A 95 1.27 -3.37 0.32
C PHE A 95 0.86 -4.54 -0.60
N LEU A 96 -0.25 -5.18 -0.25
CA LEU A 96 -0.92 -6.24 -1.01
C LEU A 96 -2.19 -5.67 -1.63
N GLY A 97 -2.09 -5.26 -2.90
CA GLY A 97 -3.16 -4.62 -3.66
C GLY A 97 -3.47 -5.33 -4.98
N LYS A 98 -4.22 -4.64 -5.85
CA LYS A 98 -4.41 -5.02 -7.25
C LYS A 98 -4.13 -3.83 -8.16
N CYS A 99 -3.96 -4.09 -9.44
CA CYS A 99 -3.87 -3.07 -10.47
C CYS A 99 -4.61 -3.52 -11.74
N GLY A 100 -4.89 -2.57 -12.63
CA GLY A 100 -5.28 -2.86 -14.00
C GLY A 100 -4.05 -2.92 -14.90
N GLY A 101 -3.94 -3.93 -15.77
CA GLY A 101 -2.87 -4.02 -16.75
C GLY A 101 -3.02 -2.99 -17.87
N LEU A 102 -1.93 -2.34 -18.26
CA LEU A 102 -1.87 -1.37 -19.37
C LEU A 102 -1.14 -1.90 -20.61
N LYS A 103 -0.42 -3.01 -20.48
CA LYS A 103 0.35 -3.64 -21.56
C LYS A 103 -0.05 -5.11 -21.69
N VAL A 104 0.11 -5.67 -22.89
CA VAL A 104 -0.22 -7.08 -23.17
C VAL A 104 0.53 -8.04 -22.25
N SER A 105 1.77 -7.70 -21.88
CA SER A 105 2.59 -8.49 -20.94
C SER A 105 2.09 -8.51 -19.49
N SER A 106 1.09 -7.68 -19.15
CA SER A 106 0.46 -7.60 -17.83
C SER A 106 -0.83 -8.41 -17.81
N GLU A 107 -0.71 -9.70 -18.13
CA GLU A 107 -1.83 -10.63 -18.19
C GLU A 107 -2.46 -10.84 -16.80
N ILE A 108 -3.75 -11.15 -16.79
CA ILE A 108 -4.49 -11.42 -15.55
C ILE A 108 -3.89 -12.66 -14.88
N GLY A 109 -3.55 -12.54 -13.60
CA GLY A 109 -3.08 -13.64 -12.77
C GLY A 109 -1.58 -13.59 -12.44
N HIS A 110 -0.80 -12.74 -13.11
CA HIS A 110 0.60 -12.50 -12.75
C HIS A 110 0.72 -11.48 -11.61
N LEU A 111 1.72 -11.70 -10.74
CA LEU A 111 2.11 -10.68 -9.76
C LEU A 111 2.80 -9.51 -10.48
N ILE A 112 2.53 -8.30 -10.04
CA ILE A 112 3.30 -7.13 -10.45
C ILE A 112 4.09 -6.64 -9.25
N LEU A 113 5.41 -6.56 -9.41
CA LEU A 113 6.33 -6.02 -8.43
C LEU A 113 6.85 -4.66 -8.94
N PRO A 114 6.27 -3.54 -8.48
CA PRO A 114 6.61 -2.21 -8.98
C PRO A 114 8.04 -1.81 -8.62
N ILE A 115 8.78 -1.26 -9.58
CA ILE A 115 10.11 -0.65 -9.31
C ILE A 115 10.02 0.86 -9.05
N ALA A 116 8.92 1.48 -9.47
CA ALA A 116 8.60 2.88 -9.29
C ALA A 116 7.11 3.11 -9.54
N ALA A 117 6.60 4.25 -9.14
CA ALA A 117 5.26 4.69 -9.51
C ALA A 117 5.23 6.14 -10.02
N ILE A 118 4.36 6.39 -10.99
CA ILE A 118 4.01 7.73 -11.47
C ILE A 118 2.95 8.28 -10.53
N ARG A 119 3.26 9.46 -9.98
CA ARG A 119 2.44 10.21 -9.03
C ARG A 119 1.31 10.95 -9.74
N GLY A 120 0.31 10.20 -10.22
CA GLY A 120 -0.87 10.74 -10.91
C GLY A 120 -2.07 10.97 -9.99
N GLU A 121 -1.88 10.87 -8.68
CA GLU A 121 -2.92 10.89 -7.65
C GLU A 121 -2.99 12.22 -6.87
N GLY A 122 -1.87 12.94 -6.78
CA GLY A 122 -1.80 14.30 -6.24
C GLY A 122 -1.52 14.40 -4.73
N THR A 123 -1.89 13.42 -3.91
CA THR A 123 -1.60 13.45 -2.46
C THR A 123 -0.11 13.48 -2.17
N SER A 124 0.68 12.73 -2.93
CA SER A 124 2.15 12.72 -2.81
C SER A 124 2.79 14.09 -3.06
N ASP A 125 2.12 15.02 -3.77
CA ASP A 125 2.61 16.40 -3.99
C ASP A 125 2.64 17.23 -2.70
N ASP A 126 1.85 16.85 -1.69
CA ASP A 126 1.88 17.46 -0.36
C ASP A 126 3.09 16.98 0.48
N TYR A 127 3.78 15.91 0.06
CA TYR A 127 4.90 15.31 0.80
C TYR A 127 6.25 15.58 0.14
N PHE A 128 6.32 15.52 -1.20
CA PHE A 128 7.57 15.68 -1.95
C PHE A 128 7.35 16.47 -3.24
N SER A 129 8.39 17.19 -3.70
CA SER A 129 8.34 17.85 -5.02
C SER A 129 8.16 16.85 -6.17
N PRO A 130 7.52 17.21 -7.29
CA PRO A 130 7.22 16.28 -8.39
C PRO A 130 8.44 15.62 -9.04
N GLU A 131 9.63 16.22 -8.93
CA GLU A 131 10.89 15.65 -9.45
C GLU A 131 11.36 14.43 -8.64
N ILE A 132 10.84 14.24 -7.42
CA ILE A 132 11.18 13.11 -6.56
C ILE A 132 10.28 11.92 -6.96
N PRO A 133 10.86 10.84 -7.51
CA PRO A 133 10.09 9.67 -7.90
C PRO A 133 9.57 8.90 -6.69
N ALA A 134 8.36 8.34 -6.81
CA ALA A 134 7.83 7.41 -5.83
C ALA A 134 8.51 6.04 -6.03
N LEU A 135 9.32 5.61 -5.06
CA LEU A 135 10.16 4.41 -5.15
C LEU A 135 9.97 3.50 -3.92
N PRO A 136 9.94 2.18 -4.11
CA PRO A 136 9.94 1.25 -2.97
C PRO A 136 11.33 1.16 -2.34
N SER A 137 11.40 0.68 -1.10
CA SER A 137 12.66 0.24 -0.51
C SER A 137 13.28 -0.89 -1.33
N PHE A 138 14.50 -0.68 -1.83
CA PHE A 138 15.24 -1.69 -2.59
C PHE A 138 15.40 -3.02 -1.83
N LYS A 139 15.64 -2.95 -0.52
CA LYS A 139 15.79 -4.15 0.32
C LYS A 139 14.52 -5.00 0.33
N LEU A 140 13.37 -4.35 0.49
CA LEU A 140 12.07 -5.04 0.51
C LEU A 140 11.71 -5.56 -0.89
N HIS A 141 11.93 -4.76 -1.93
CA HIS A 141 11.70 -5.17 -3.31
C HIS A 141 12.51 -6.42 -3.67
N LYS A 142 13.81 -6.44 -3.36
CA LYS A 142 14.67 -7.60 -3.58
C LYS A 142 14.19 -8.83 -2.79
N PHE A 143 13.86 -8.65 -1.51
CA PHE A 143 13.35 -9.75 -0.68
C PHE A 143 12.06 -10.36 -1.25
N VAL A 144 11.10 -9.55 -1.67
CA VAL A 144 9.84 -10.05 -2.26
C VAL A 144 10.11 -10.77 -3.58
N SER A 145 10.97 -10.20 -4.44
CA SER A 145 11.39 -10.83 -5.70
C SER A 145 11.97 -12.23 -5.47
N GLU A 146 12.90 -12.37 -4.51
CA GLU A 146 13.49 -13.66 -4.13
C GLU A 146 12.41 -14.66 -3.68
N LYS A 147 11.47 -14.22 -2.84
CA LYS A 147 10.38 -15.10 -2.34
C LYS A 147 9.41 -15.54 -3.43
N VAL A 148 9.11 -14.69 -4.40
CA VAL A 148 8.27 -15.05 -5.55
C VAL A 148 8.96 -16.10 -6.41
N VAL A 149 10.25 -15.93 -6.70
CA VAL A 149 11.04 -16.90 -7.48
C VAL A 149 11.20 -18.23 -6.74
N GLU A 150 11.49 -18.22 -5.43
CA GLU A 150 11.56 -19.43 -4.60
C GLU A 150 10.28 -20.25 -4.62
N LYS A 151 9.12 -19.60 -4.85
CA LYS A 151 7.82 -20.25 -4.96
C LYS A 151 7.46 -20.68 -6.39
N ASN A 152 8.39 -20.56 -7.34
CA ASN A 152 8.17 -20.83 -8.78
C ASN A 152 6.99 -20.03 -9.35
N LEU A 153 6.76 -18.82 -8.84
CA LEU A 153 5.74 -17.91 -9.35
C LEU A 153 6.39 -16.92 -10.31
N GLU A 154 5.66 -16.55 -11.35
CA GLU A 154 6.06 -15.48 -12.26
C GLU A 154 5.59 -14.12 -11.75
N TYR A 155 6.42 -13.10 -11.95
CA TYR A 155 6.02 -11.71 -11.78
C TYR A 155 6.49 -10.84 -12.94
N ARG A 156 5.85 -9.69 -13.09
CA ARG A 156 6.28 -8.60 -13.97
C ARG A 156 6.82 -7.47 -13.12
N THR A 157 7.77 -6.74 -13.67
CA THR A 157 8.35 -5.56 -13.02
C THR A 157 8.29 -4.37 -13.96
N GLY A 158 8.03 -3.19 -13.41
CA GLY A 158 7.87 -1.98 -14.19
C GLY A 158 7.30 -0.84 -13.36
N VAL A 159 6.97 0.25 -14.04
CA VAL A 159 6.40 1.46 -13.43
C VAL A 159 4.88 1.32 -13.35
N ILE A 160 4.27 1.82 -12.29
CA ILE A 160 2.82 1.83 -12.09
C ILE A 160 2.29 3.25 -12.14
N TYR A 161 1.17 3.49 -12.80
CA TYR A 161 0.48 4.77 -12.75
C TYR A 161 -0.53 4.77 -11.61
N THR A 162 -0.36 5.60 -10.59
CA THR A 162 -1.35 5.70 -9.52
C THR A 162 -2.30 6.86 -9.79
N THR A 163 -3.61 6.65 -9.67
CA THR A 163 -4.62 7.68 -9.95
C THR A 163 -5.75 7.69 -8.93
N ASN A 164 -6.47 8.81 -8.85
CA ASN A 164 -7.73 8.92 -8.10
C ASN A 164 -8.98 8.79 -8.97
N ARG A 165 -8.84 8.65 -10.30
CA ARG A 165 -9.98 8.51 -11.22
C ARG A 165 -10.29 7.04 -11.45
N ARG A 166 -11.44 6.55 -10.97
CA ARG A 166 -11.82 5.14 -11.13
C ARG A 166 -12.48 4.81 -12.46
N VAL A 167 -13.31 5.71 -12.99
CA VAL A 167 -14.04 5.54 -14.25
C VAL A 167 -13.30 6.32 -15.34
N TRP A 168 -12.37 5.64 -16.01
CA TRP A 168 -11.48 6.21 -17.02
C TRP A 168 -11.42 5.37 -18.30
N GLU A 169 -11.93 4.15 -18.27
CA GLU A 169 -11.81 3.15 -19.33
C GLU A 169 -12.48 3.61 -20.64
N HIS A 170 -13.46 4.50 -20.56
CA HIS A 170 -14.15 5.13 -21.70
C HIS A 170 -13.38 6.30 -22.33
N ASP A 171 -12.41 6.88 -21.63
CA ASP A 171 -11.76 8.13 -22.01
C ASP A 171 -10.51 7.85 -22.86
N GLU A 172 -10.62 8.04 -24.18
CA GLU A 172 -9.50 7.85 -25.11
C GLU A 172 -8.34 8.81 -24.88
N VAL A 173 -8.61 10.06 -24.45
CA VAL A 173 -7.55 11.04 -24.19
C VAL A 173 -6.71 10.57 -23.01
N PHE A 174 -7.36 10.14 -21.93
CA PHE A 174 -6.65 9.60 -20.78
C PHE A 174 -5.92 8.30 -21.11
N LYS A 175 -6.53 7.39 -21.87
CA LYS A 175 -5.85 6.16 -22.32
C LYS A 175 -4.62 6.46 -23.16
N ASN A 176 -4.67 7.46 -24.05
CA ASN A 176 -3.51 7.87 -24.83
C ASN A 176 -2.41 8.46 -23.95
N LYS A 177 -2.76 9.30 -22.96
CA LYS A 177 -1.81 9.76 -21.94
C LYS A 177 -1.14 8.58 -21.20
N LEU A 178 -1.89 7.57 -20.78
CA LEU A 178 -1.31 6.38 -20.14
C LEU A 178 -0.35 5.64 -21.07
N LYS A 179 -0.67 5.52 -22.37
CA LYS A 179 0.18 4.87 -23.37
C LYS A 179 1.52 5.61 -23.60
N GLU A 180 1.52 6.93 -23.48
CA GLU A 180 2.73 7.77 -23.56
C GLU A 180 3.67 7.57 -22.37
N THR A 181 3.16 7.07 -21.24
CA THR A 181 3.99 6.70 -20.09
C THR A 181 4.64 5.33 -20.25
N THR A 182 5.64 5.06 -19.42
CA THR A 182 6.27 3.74 -19.28
C THR A 182 5.49 2.79 -18.36
N ALA A 183 4.32 3.20 -17.86
CA ALA A 183 3.57 2.40 -16.92
C ALA A 183 3.08 1.09 -17.55
N ILE A 184 3.26 0.00 -16.81
CA ILE A 184 2.76 -1.34 -17.19
C ILE A 184 1.41 -1.64 -16.55
N ALA A 185 1.08 -0.96 -15.45
CA ALA A 185 -0.18 -1.11 -14.74
C ALA A 185 -0.67 0.23 -14.16
N ILE A 186 -1.93 0.25 -13.76
CA ILE A 186 -2.59 1.39 -13.11
C ILE A 186 -3.28 0.96 -11.83
N ASP A 187 -3.11 1.72 -10.76
CA ASP A 187 -3.72 1.47 -9.44
C ASP A 187 -4.15 2.79 -8.77
N MET A 188 -4.46 2.75 -7.48
CA MET A 188 -4.98 3.92 -6.74
C MET A 188 -4.20 4.26 -5.47
N GLU A 189 -3.15 3.51 -5.09
CA GLU A 189 -2.45 3.72 -3.82
C GLU A 189 -0.91 3.64 -3.89
N THR A 190 -0.33 2.92 -4.86
CA THR A 190 1.10 2.54 -4.87
C THR A 190 2.03 3.75 -4.76
N ALA A 191 1.82 4.79 -5.56
CA ALA A 191 2.67 6.00 -5.53
C ALA A 191 2.58 6.76 -4.20
N THR A 192 1.50 6.61 -3.45
CA THR A 192 1.30 7.29 -2.17
C THR A 192 1.86 6.48 -1.00
N VAL A 193 1.89 5.15 -1.13
CA VAL A 193 2.54 4.25 -0.16
C VAL A 193 4.07 4.34 -0.25
N PHE A 194 4.59 4.59 -1.46
CA PHE A 194 6.02 4.73 -1.73
C PHE A 194 6.55 6.10 -1.27
#